data_AF-A0A352VZY9-F1
#
_entry.id   AF-A0A352VZY9-F1
#
_cell.length_a   1.000
_cell.length_b   1.000
_cell.length_c   1.000
_cell.angle_alpha   90.00
_cell.angle_beta   90.00
_cell.angle_gamma   90.00
#
_symmetry.space_group_name_H-M   'P 1'
#
loop_
_entity.id
_entity.type
_entity.pdbx_description
1 polymer ?
#
loop_
_entity_poly.entity_id
_entity_poly.type
_entity_poly.pdbx_seq_one_letter_code
_entity_poly.pdbx_strand_id
1 'polypeptide(L)'
;MEFYPRLSSSLEIALNCYDIEGTTKGILKLLGIKAQDVNNSKELPDSGIIVIGRNSLSDFLKNHPAASLSKKISGGLRVLILEQNQSSVFGPWQQEIRLRDQFIKMPYHPILSGLMNKNFRNWHGCASLTTAYSEPETASEYMPHLQFQNYGTWGSEGIVSTLPIRRPQHGNVRTILAGGFDQEWASLMEFHHGKGLLLVSQLDICGRTLPEPAANEILLNIVKYMSSFTPIDYGSIACLCSDKNRKILSRFQPEITPDKEKAKLLIVDASKENTQIKKQWLETQVKKEGKTMLVLWPDENEDLAWIDPEIRLSKFQFPDRFKSFYKAIVSDEEKNIGSFLGITSEDLFFKFYRTEIPIITKTPGTGKIYFNGLIAVINMEKGKVIICQINPEQHKGERSFVKAVRFWSNFLTSNKVRLNWDLPLSTNPLELSMRTWKFKTDPDNRGEADGWMSSAINDSSWKDIAIGKSWETQGITEENPKTDNPPRTSYNGYAWYRINVEIPPEHRDMDLYLQIQAVSGEDHAWFNGRMIGKTIMAQEGSYNYRKCCRNYSIPKELITPAGKANTIAIRVNNIIGYGGLTKVPVRIMAREIPNNTPLFPMEQDYMLNDPYRFEMY
;
A
#
# COMPACT_ATOMS: atom_id res chain seq x y z
N MET A 1 6.20 9.38 34.91
CA MET A 1 4.73 9.27 34.98
C MET A 1 4.18 10.57 34.38
N GLU A 2 3.80 10.56 33.11
CA GLU A 2 3.15 11.74 32.51
C GLU A 2 1.69 11.72 32.92
N PHE A 3 1.28 12.73 33.68
CA PHE A 3 -0.12 12.96 34.00
C PHE A 3 -0.78 13.56 32.76
N TYR A 4 -1.57 12.75 32.04
CA TYR A 4 -2.48 13.30 31.06
C TYR A 4 -3.53 14.13 31.82
N PRO A 5 -3.72 15.42 31.47
CA PRO A 5 -4.76 16.22 32.10
C PRO A 5 -6.12 15.54 31.90
N ARG A 6 -7.04 15.71 32.86
CA ARG A 6 -8.44 15.30 32.67
C ARG A 6 -8.94 15.88 31.35
N LEU A 7 -9.54 15.04 30.51
CA LEU A 7 -10.18 15.41 29.24
C LEU A 7 -10.93 16.73 29.41
N SER A 8 -10.35 17.81 28.90
CA SER A 8 -10.96 19.14 28.99
C SER A 8 -11.71 19.41 27.69
N SER A 9 -12.95 19.89 27.85
CA SER A 9 -13.95 20.22 26.83
C SER A 9 -14.71 19.05 26.18
N SER A 10 -16.04 19.10 26.31
CA SER A 10 -16.95 18.46 25.36
C SER A 10 -16.76 19.12 24.00
N LEU A 11 -16.32 18.38 22.99
CA LEU A 11 -16.33 18.87 21.62
C LEU A 11 -17.78 18.88 21.15
N GLU A 12 -18.35 20.08 20.96
CA GLU A 12 -19.65 20.25 20.28
C GLU A 12 -19.52 20.06 18.76
N ILE A 13 -18.89 18.97 18.34
CA ILE A 13 -18.76 18.59 16.94
C ILE A 13 -19.84 17.54 16.66
N ALA A 14 -20.87 17.93 15.90
CA ALA A 14 -21.86 16.99 15.40
C ALA A 14 -21.23 16.12 14.29
N LEU A 15 -21.25 14.81 14.46
CA LEU A 15 -20.84 13.86 13.44
C LEU A 15 -21.86 12.72 13.31
N ASN A 16 -21.83 12.03 12.17
CA ASN A 16 -22.61 10.82 11.95
C ASN A 16 -21.74 9.59 12.26
N CYS A 17 -22.32 8.53 12.82
CA CYS A 17 -21.59 7.31 13.14
C CYS A 17 -22.39 6.09 12.68
N TYR A 18 -21.75 5.28 11.83
CA TYR A 18 -22.20 3.94 11.46
C TYR A 18 -21.33 2.92 12.21
N ASP A 19 -21.90 2.22 13.16
CA ASP A 19 -21.18 1.29 14.04
C ASP A 19 -22.07 0.10 14.39
N ILE A 20 -21.69 -1.06 13.86
CA ILE A 20 -22.40 -2.33 14.09
C ILE A 20 -21.95 -3.03 15.37
N GLU A 21 -20.72 -2.75 15.83
CA GLU A 21 -20.14 -3.40 17.01
C GLU A 21 -20.49 -2.64 18.30
N GLY A 22 -20.76 -1.33 18.20
CA GLY A 22 -21.11 -0.44 19.31
C GLY A 22 -19.91 0.08 20.09
N THR A 23 -18.72 -0.48 19.88
CA THR A 23 -17.48 -0.08 20.58
C THR A 23 -17.02 1.32 20.17
N THR A 24 -17.24 1.72 18.92
CA THR A 24 -16.94 3.08 18.43
C THR A 24 -17.89 4.10 19.05
N LYS A 25 -19.20 3.85 19.08
CA LYS A 25 -20.18 4.73 19.76
C LYS A 25 -19.86 4.87 21.25
N GLY A 26 -19.41 3.78 21.88
CA GLY A 26 -18.95 3.77 23.27
C GLY A 26 -17.80 4.73 23.54
N ILE A 27 -16.73 4.70 22.73
CA ILE A 27 -15.59 5.60 22.92
C ILE A 27 -15.94 7.06 22.58
N LEU A 28 -16.73 7.29 21.54
CA LEU A 28 -17.20 8.66 21.21
C LEU A 28 -17.99 9.27 22.36
N LYS A 29 -18.88 8.49 23.00
CA LYS A 29 -19.64 8.92 24.19
C LYS A 29 -18.72 9.19 25.38
N LEU A 30 -17.73 8.33 25.63
CA LEU A 30 -16.74 8.51 26.71
C LEU A 30 -15.98 9.84 26.56
N LEU A 31 -15.66 10.21 25.32
CA LEU A 31 -14.95 11.44 24.98
C LEU A 31 -15.87 12.67 24.87
N GLY A 32 -17.17 12.52 25.13
CA GLY A 32 -18.14 13.62 25.06
C GLY A 32 -18.40 14.13 23.63
N ILE A 33 -18.13 13.31 22.60
CA ILE A 33 -18.36 13.65 21.19
C ILE A 33 -19.79 13.26 20.82
N LYS A 34 -20.59 14.24 20.38
CA LYS A 34 -21.99 14.01 19.98
C LYS A 34 -22.04 13.35 18.59
N ALA A 35 -22.47 12.09 18.54
CA ALA A 35 -22.58 11.31 17.31
C ALA A 35 -24.04 10.88 17.04
N GLN A 36 -24.56 11.21 15.86
CA GLN A 36 -25.84 10.71 15.38
C GLN A 36 -25.67 9.30 14.80
N ASP A 37 -26.50 8.36 15.25
CA ASP A 37 -26.54 7.01 14.70
C ASP A 37 -27.16 7.02 13.28
N VAL A 38 -26.42 6.47 12.31
CA VAL A 38 -26.87 6.37 10.91
C VAL A 38 -26.89 4.94 10.40
N ASN A 39 -26.89 3.93 11.27
CA ASN A 39 -26.91 2.51 10.88
C ASN A 39 -28.05 2.15 9.91
N ASN A 40 -29.20 2.84 10.02
CA ASN A 40 -30.38 2.60 9.19
C ASN A 40 -30.57 3.63 8.06
N SER A 41 -29.63 4.55 7.86
CA SER A 41 -29.75 5.56 6.81
C SER A 41 -29.53 4.93 5.44
N LYS A 42 -30.40 5.25 4.47
CA LYS A 42 -30.21 4.84 3.06
C LYS A 42 -29.38 5.83 2.27
N GLU A 43 -29.29 7.08 2.72
CA GLU A 43 -28.56 8.14 2.03
C GLU A 43 -27.43 8.71 2.89
N LEU A 44 -26.33 9.06 2.23
CA LEU A 44 -25.20 9.76 2.84
C LEU A 44 -25.36 11.26 2.68
N PRO A 45 -25.00 12.05 3.71
CA PRO A 45 -25.01 13.50 3.62
C PRO A 45 -24.00 13.98 2.57
N ASP A 46 -24.28 15.10 1.91
CA ASP A 46 -23.38 15.71 0.92
C ASP A 46 -22.12 16.31 1.54
N SER A 47 -22.17 16.66 2.83
CA SER A 47 -21.07 17.27 3.57
C SER A 47 -21.14 16.90 5.05
N GLY A 48 -20.12 17.30 5.82
CA GLY A 48 -20.02 16.98 7.24
C GLY A 48 -18.99 15.89 7.51
N ILE A 49 -19.16 15.17 8.62
CA ILE A 49 -18.28 14.09 9.06
C ILE A 49 -19.13 12.82 9.24
N ILE A 50 -18.62 11.70 8.73
CA ILE A 50 -19.11 10.35 9.04
C ILE A 50 -17.97 9.48 9.57
N VAL A 51 -18.24 8.77 10.66
CA VAL A 51 -17.35 7.79 11.26
C VAL A 51 -17.91 6.40 10.95
N ILE A 52 -17.16 5.61 10.19
CA ILE A 52 -17.40 4.19 9.99
C ILE A 52 -16.62 3.45 11.09
N GLY A 53 -17.39 2.90 12.03
CA GLY A 53 -16.89 2.27 13.23
C GLY A 53 -16.17 0.96 12.98
N ARG A 54 -15.64 0.43 14.09
CA ARG A 54 -14.88 -0.81 14.08
C ARG A 54 -15.67 -1.95 13.43
N ASN A 55 -15.00 -2.71 12.56
CA ASN A 55 -15.57 -3.83 11.78
C ASN A 55 -16.85 -3.53 10.97
N SER A 56 -17.17 -2.24 10.77
CA SER A 56 -18.44 -1.83 10.16
C SER A 56 -18.35 -1.56 8.65
N LEU A 57 -17.14 -1.50 8.07
CA LEU A 57 -16.95 -1.06 6.68
C LEU A 57 -17.62 -1.99 5.66
N SER A 58 -17.46 -3.31 5.82
CA SER A 58 -18.07 -4.26 4.89
C SER A 58 -19.58 -4.14 4.84
N ASP A 59 -20.18 -3.95 6.02
CA ASP A 59 -21.63 -3.85 6.15
C ASP A 59 -22.14 -2.50 5.62
N PHE A 60 -21.44 -1.41 5.95
CA PHE A 60 -21.70 -0.08 5.41
C PHE A 60 -21.74 -0.06 3.87
N LEU A 61 -20.77 -0.72 3.22
CA LEU A 61 -20.66 -0.74 1.77
C LEU A 61 -21.77 -1.53 1.06
N LYS A 62 -22.52 -2.39 1.77
CA LYS A 62 -23.70 -3.08 1.20
C LYS A 62 -24.82 -2.08 0.88
N ASN A 63 -24.99 -1.07 1.73
CA ASN A 63 -26.04 -0.06 1.59
C ASN A 63 -25.54 1.23 0.92
N HIS A 64 -24.22 1.47 0.98
CA HIS A 64 -23.59 2.64 0.40
C HIS A 64 -22.46 2.22 -0.54
N PRO A 65 -22.78 1.91 -1.82
CA PRO A 65 -21.79 1.44 -2.78
C PRO A 65 -20.57 2.35 -2.85
N ALA A 66 -19.39 1.76 -2.98
CA ALA A 66 -18.11 2.47 -2.89
C ALA A 66 -17.99 3.65 -3.87
N ALA A 67 -18.49 3.51 -5.10
CA ALA A 67 -18.51 4.60 -6.08
C ALA A 67 -19.36 5.80 -5.61
N SER A 68 -20.48 5.55 -4.94
CA SER A 68 -21.32 6.61 -4.35
C SER A 68 -20.61 7.29 -3.19
N LEU A 69 -19.97 6.52 -2.31
CA LEU A 69 -19.18 7.07 -1.21
C LEU A 69 -18.02 7.93 -1.74
N SER A 70 -17.28 7.42 -2.73
CA SER A 70 -16.18 8.11 -3.40
C SER A 70 -16.63 9.46 -3.99
N LYS A 71 -17.78 9.48 -4.68
CA LYS A 71 -18.41 10.71 -5.21
C LYS A 71 -18.79 11.71 -4.11
N LYS A 72 -19.30 11.25 -2.97
CA LYS A 72 -19.64 12.12 -1.84
C LYS A 72 -18.37 12.71 -1.21
N ILE A 73 -17.31 11.91 -1.06
CA ILE A 73 -16.01 12.38 -0.59
C ILE A 73 -15.46 13.43 -1.56
N SER A 74 -15.44 13.17 -2.88
CA SER A 74 -14.97 14.17 -3.85
C SER A 74 -15.78 15.47 -3.83
N GLY A 75 -17.07 15.39 -3.45
CA GLY A 75 -17.95 16.54 -3.23
C GLY A 75 -17.66 17.36 -1.96
N GLY A 76 -16.97 16.80 -0.96
CA GLY A 76 -16.65 17.49 0.30
C GLY A 76 -17.01 16.73 1.58
N LEU A 77 -17.55 15.51 1.48
CA LEU A 77 -17.77 14.66 2.66
C LEU A 77 -16.43 14.25 3.28
N ARG A 78 -16.37 14.26 4.62
CA ARG A 78 -15.21 13.81 5.38
C ARG A 78 -15.54 12.50 6.07
N VAL A 79 -14.71 11.49 5.87
CA VAL A 79 -14.95 10.12 6.33
C VAL A 79 -13.80 9.67 7.20
N LEU A 80 -14.10 9.11 8.38
CA LEU A 80 -13.15 8.40 9.22
C LEU A 80 -13.53 6.93 9.22
N ILE A 81 -12.62 6.06 8.80
CA ILE A 81 -12.76 4.61 8.93
C ILE A 81 -11.86 4.17 10.09
N LEU A 82 -12.46 3.57 11.10
CA LEU A 82 -11.76 2.99 12.25
C LEU A 82 -11.40 1.52 12.00
N GLU A 83 -10.96 0.81 13.02
CA GLU A 83 -10.29 -0.50 12.92
C GLU A 83 -11.12 -1.52 12.15
N GLN A 84 -10.55 -2.19 11.15
CA GLN A 84 -11.26 -3.22 10.39
C GLN A 84 -10.48 -4.52 10.47
N ASN A 85 -11.19 -5.64 10.52
CA ASN A 85 -10.56 -6.94 10.39
C ASN A 85 -10.36 -7.34 8.91
N GLN A 86 -9.70 -8.48 8.69
CA GLN A 86 -9.38 -9.00 7.37
C GLN A 86 -10.62 -9.48 6.56
N SER A 87 -11.82 -9.52 7.16
CA SER A 87 -13.06 -9.76 6.40
C SER A 87 -13.53 -8.52 5.64
N SER A 88 -12.94 -7.36 5.94
CA SER A 88 -13.22 -6.12 5.21
C SER A 88 -12.53 -6.05 3.87
N VAL A 89 -12.93 -5.06 3.07
CA VAL A 89 -12.24 -4.73 1.83
C VAL A 89 -10.74 -4.50 2.05
N PHE A 90 -10.30 -4.06 3.24
CA PHE A 90 -8.87 -3.91 3.57
C PHE A 90 -8.09 -5.23 3.71
N GLY A 91 -8.76 -6.38 3.86
CA GLY A 91 -8.12 -7.66 4.17
C GLY A 91 -6.89 -8.03 3.32
N PRO A 92 -6.93 -7.91 1.99
CA PRO A 92 -5.77 -8.18 1.12
C PRO A 92 -4.55 -7.28 1.37
N TRP A 93 -4.72 -6.17 2.09
CA TRP A 93 -3.71 -5.16 2.39
C TRP A 93 -3.29 -5.15 3.86
N GLN A 94 -3.95 -5.95 4.69
CA GLN A 94 -3.68 -6.05 6.11
C GLN A 94 -2.83 -7.27 6.42
N GLN A 95 -1.98 -7.12 7.42
CA GLN A 95 -1.26 -8.24 8.03
C GLN A 95 -1.39 -8.16 9.55
N GLU A 96 -1.66 -9.30 10.19
CA GLU A 96 -1.64 -9.37 11.66
C GLU A 96 -0.20 -9.34 12.15
N ILE A 97 0.26 -8.14 12.54
CA ILE A 97 1.63 -7.90 13.00
C ILE A 97 1.64 -7.55 14.50
N ARG A 98 0.51 -7.08 15.06
CA ARG A 98 0.37 -6.77 16.49
C ARG A 98 1.43 -5.77 16.97
N LEU A 99 1.50 -4.63 16.28
CA LEU A 99 2.49 -3.59 16.52
C LEU A 99 2.28 -2.94 17.89
N ARG A 100 3.33 -3.01 18.72
CA ARG A 100 3.38 -2.34 20.04
C ARG A 100 4.06 -0.98 19.97
N ASP A 101 4.62 -0.62 18.83
CA ASP A 101 5.28 0.65 18.58
C ASP A 101 4.89 1.21 17.20
N GLN A 102 4.68 2.53 17.14
CA GLN A 102 4.51 3.28 15.91
C GLN A 102 5.47 4.47 15.88
N PHE A 103 5.76 4.92 14.67
CA PHE A 103 6.63 6.05 14.40
C PHE A 103 5.84 7.14 13.67
N ILE A 104 5.98 8.36 14.17
CA ILE A 104 5.45 9.57 13.58
C ILE A 104 6.17 9.86 12.27
N LYS A 105 5.39 9.99 11.21
CA LYS A 105 5.85 10.34 9.86
C LYS A 105 5.71 11.81 9.53
N MET A 106 4.76 12.48 10.19
CA MET A 106 4.46 13.90 9.97
C MET A 106 4.39 14.64 11.32
N PRO A 107 5.54 14.98 11.94
CA PRO A 107 5.58 15.49 13.31
C PRO A 107 4.78 16.76 13.58
N TYR A 108 4.48 17.56 12.55
CA TYR A 108 3.72 18.80 12.67
C TYR A 108 2.27 18.69 12.18
N HIS A 109 1.79 17.46 11.92
CA HIS A 109 0.41 17.24 11.52
C HIS A 109 -0.56 17.58 12.66
N PRO A 110 -1.69 18.29 12.43
CA PRO A 110 -2.62 18.67 13.50
C PRO A 110 -3.13 17.50 14.34
N ILE A 111 -3.31 16.32 13.73
CA ILE A 111 -3.71 15.09 14.43
C ILE A 111 -2.73 14.67 15.54
N LEU A 112 -1.45 15.03 15.40
CA LEU A 112 -0.39 14.68 16.34
C LEU A 112 -0.10 15.78 17.37
N SER A 113 -0.95 16.80 17.47
CA SER A 113 -0.77 17.88 18.46
C SER A 113 -0.70 17.32 19.89
N GLY A 114 0.38 17.66 20.61
CA GLY A 114 0.63 17.16 21.97
C GLY A 114 1.09 15.70 22.05
N LEU A 115 1.30 15.01 20.92
CA LEU A 115 1.70 13.61 20.86
C LEU A 115 3.11 13.47 20.25
N MET A 116 3.89 12.57 20.84
CA MET A 116 5.25 12.24 20.43
C MET A 116 5.38 10.73 20.22
N ASN A 117 6.50 10.27 19.63
CA ASN A 117 6.73 8.84 19.36
C ASN A 117 6.52 7.94 20.59
N LYS A 118 6.85 8.41 21.80
CA LYS A 118 6.68 7.63 23.04
C LYS A 118 5.22 7.37 23.40
N ASN A 119 4.29 8.22 22.95
CA ASN A 119 2.85 8.05 23.19
C ASN A 119 2.25 6.94 22.32
N PHE A 120 2.98 6.43 21.33
CA PHE A 120 2.57 5.32 20.47
C PHE A 120 3.38 4.05 20.74
N ARG A 121 3.61 3.76 22.04
CA ARG A 121 4.33 2.56 22.49
C ARG A 121 3.63 1.90 23.65
N ASN A 122 3.45 0.58 23.58
CA ASN A 122 2.95 -0.27 24.66
C ASN A 122 1.69 0.28 25.34
N TRP A 123 0.64 0.52 24.55
CA TRP A 123 -0.63 1.06 25.05
C TRP A 123 -1.26 0.17 26.12
N HIS A 124 -1.89 0.77 27.12
CA HIS A 124 -2.44 0.03 28.27
C HIS A 124 -3.53 -0.96 27.87
N GLY A 125 -3.54 -2.10 28.56
CA GLY A 125 -4.53 -3.16 28.36
C GLY A 125 -4.40 -3.89 27.03
N CYS A 126 -5.38 -4.75 26.80
CA CYS A 126 -5.45 -5.67 25.68
C CYS A 126 -6.30 -5.08 24.56
N ALA A 127 -5.79 -5.11 23.33
CA ALA A 127 -6.61 -4.93 22.12
C ALA A 127 -7.52 -6.15 21.91
N SER A 128 -8.64 -5.95 21.21
CA SER A 128 -9.63 -7.02 20.97
C SER A 128 -10.01 -7.21 19.51
N LEU A 129 -9.30 -6.58 18.56
CA LEU A 129 -9.61 -6.70 17.13
C LEU A 129 -9.43 -8.13 16.61
N THR A 130 -8.46 -8.86 17.17
CA THR A 130 -8.26 -10.30 16.96
C THR A 130 -8.16 -11.02 18.31
N THR A 131 -8.27 -12.35 18.29
CA THR A 131 -8.16 -13.19 19.50
C THR A 131 -6.75 -13.12 20.08
N ALA A 132 -6.63 -12.75 21.36
CA ALA A 132 -5.34 -12.54 22.04
C ALA A 132 -4.45 -13.79 22.06
N TYR A 133 -5.03 -14.90 22.50
CA TYR A 133 -4.43 -16.23 22.54
C TYR A 133 -5.26 -17.13 21.66
N SER A 134 -5.17 -16.94 20.34
CA SER A 134 -5.71 -17.92 19.41
C SER A 134 -5.11 -19.27 19.79
N GLU A 135 -5.96 -20.28 19.98
CA GLU A 135 -5.45 -21.63 20.07
C GLU A 135 -4.59 -21.83 18.84
N PRO A 136 -3.33 -22.22 19.02
CA PRO A 136 -2.50 -22.47 17.87
C PRO A 136 -3.24 -23.60 17.15
N GLU A 137 -3.62 -23.37 15.88
CA GLU A 137 -4.44 -24.31 15.09
C GLU A 137 -3.94 -25.73 15.38
N THR A 138 -4.80 -26.76 15.43
CA THR A 138 -4.42 -28.17 15.75
C THR A 138 -3.16 -28.66 15.02
N ALA A 139 -2.79 -27.97 13.95
CA ALA A 139 -1.49 -27.84 13.30
C ALA A 139 -0.21 -27.62 14.11
N SER A 140 -0.32 -27.04 15.28
CA SER A 140 0.80 -26.46 16.00
C SER A 140 1.56 -27.46 16.85
N GLU A 141 0.97 -28.60 17.20
CA GLU A 141 1.67 -29.71 17.88
C GLU A 141 2.81 -30.30 17.02
N TYR A 142 2.76 -30.14 15.69
CA TYR A 142 3.61 -30.89 14.76
C TYR A 142 4.68 -30.05 14.04
N MET A 143 4.68 -28.71 14.21
CA MET A 143 5.74 -27.81 13.71
C MET A 143 6.11 -26.75 14.77
N PRO A 144 6.91 -27.11 15.80
CA PRO A 144 7.27 -26.21 16.90
C PRO A 144 7.91 -24.89 16.42
N HIS A 145 8.63 -24.92 15.29
CA HIS A 145 9.26 -23.73 14.71
C HIS A 145 8.30 -22.75 14.02
N LEU A 146 7.11 -23.19 13.63
CA LEU A 146 6.04 -22.27 13.20
C LEU A 146 5.33 -21.66 14.40
N GLN A 147 5.24 -22.37 15.54
CA GLN A 147 4.83 -21.76 16.81
C GLN A 147 5.78 -20.58 17.14
N PHE A 148 7.10 -20.78 17.03
CA PHE A 148 8.14 -19.77 17.33
C PHE A 148 8.07 -18.46 16.52
N GLN A 149 7.42 -18.43 15.35
CA GLN A 149 7.30 -17.18 14.57
C GLN A 149 6.37 -16.15 15.22
N ASN A 150 5.40 -16.57 16.04
CA ASN A 150 4.42 -15.68 16.66
C ASN A 150 4.60 -15.50 18.19
N TYR A 151 5.52 -16.22 18.86
CA TYR A 151 5.73 -16.05 20.31
C TYR A 151 6.05 -14.61 20.71
N GLY A 152 6.84 -13.89 19.90
CA GLY A 152 7.19 -12.48 20.17
C GLY A 152 6.01 -11.50 20.02
N THR A 153 4.88 -11.96 19.50
CA THR A 153 3.65 -11.16 19.32
C THR A 153 2.42 -11.80 19.99
N TRP A 154 2.61 -12.86 20.78
CA TRP A 154 1.52 -13.58 21.44
C TRP A 154 0.84 -12.70 22.49
N GLY A 155 -0.49 -12.81 22.62
CA GLY A 155 -1.31 -11.91 23.44
C GLY A 155 -1.63 -10.59 22.75
N SER A 156 -2.56 -9.83 23.34
CA SER A 156 -3.02 -8.54 22.80
C SER A 156 -2.69 -7.33 23.68
N GLU A 157 -1.94 -7.53 24.76
CA GLU A 157 -1.50 -6.47 25.66
C GLU A 157 -0.41 -5.59 25.01
N GLY A 158 -0.48 -4.27 25.23
CA GLY A 158 0.51 -3.33 24.73
C GLY A 158 0.31 -2.93 23.26
N ILE A 159 -0.64 -3.55 22.55
CA ILE A 159 -0.80 -3.33 21.11
C ILE A 159 -1.33 -1.92 20.85
N VAL A 160 -0.68 -1.26 19.89
CA VAL A 160 -1.07 0.03 19.30
C VAL A 160 -1.82 -0.19 17.99
N SER A 161 -1.45 -1.19 17.18
CA SER A 161 -2.16 -1.56 15.95
C SER A 161 -2.05 -3.06 15.63
N THR A 162 -3.20 -3.75 15.59
CA THR A 162 -3.29 -5.20 15.39
C THR A 162 -3.14 -5.59 13.93
N LEU A 163 -3.92 -4.94 13.05
CA LEU A 163 -4.02 -5.20 11.61
C LEU A 163 -3.66 -3.94 10.80
N PRO A 164 -2.41 -3.44 10.86
CA PRO A 164 -2.02 -2.29 10.06
C PRO A 164 -2.08 -2.63 8.57
N ILE A 165 -2.18 -1.57 7.76
CA ILE A 165 -2.31 -1.67 6.30
C ILE A 165 -0.98 -1.37 5.66
N ARG A 166 -0.60 -2.11 4.61
CA ARG A 166 0.62 -1.81 3.87
C ARG A 166 0.60 -0.38 3.32
N ARG A 167 1.67 0.39 3.55
CA ARG A 167 1.76 1.81 3.15
C ARG A 167 1.49 1.97 1.66
N PRO A 168 0.51 2.81 1.28
CA PRO A 168 0.29 3.22 -0.11
C PRO A 168 1.57 3.79 -0.73
N GLN A 169 1.74 3.56 -2.02
CA GLN A 169 2.90 3.97 -2.81
C GLN A 169 2.56 5.04 -3.85
N HIS A 170 1.28 5.22 -4.18
CA HIS A 170 0.81 6.20 -5.15
C HIS A 170 -0.42 6.99 -4.60
N GLY A 171 -0.97 7.96 -5.35
CA GLY A 171 -2.17 8.75 -4.98
C GLY A 171 -1.89 9.98 -4.10
N ASN A 172 -2.90 10.86 -3.98
CA ASN A 172 -2.87 11.99 -3.05
C ASN A 172 -3.13 11.52 -1.60
N VAL A 173 -2.18 10.75 -1.08
CA VAL A 173 -2.18 10.10 0.23
C VAL A 173 -0.97 10.51 1.04
N ARG A 174 -1.15 10.59 2.37
CA ARG A 174 -0.05 10.74 3.31
C ARG A 174 -0.18 9.77 4.47
N THR A 175 0.94 9.16 4.84
CA THR A 175 1.03 8.33 6.05
C THR A 175 1.38 9.22 7.24
N ILE A 176 0.59 9.15 8.32
CA ILE A 176 0.80 9.93 9.55
C ILE A 176 1.54 9.08 10.59
N LEU A 177 1.13 7.81 10.76
CA LEU A 177 1.77 6.83 11.64
C LEU A 177 2.03 5.53 10.89
N ALA A 178 3.23 4.98 11.07
CA ALA A 178 3.59 3.66 10.56
C ALA A 178 4.58 2.94 11.48
N GLY A 179 4.61 1.61 11.39
CA GLY A 179 5.48 0.76 12.18
C GLY A 179 5.84 -0.54 11.47
N GLY A 180 6.39 -1.47 12.24
CA GLY A 180 6.88 -2.75 11.75
C GLY A 180 8.21 -2.64 10.99
N PHE A 181 8.65 -3.77 10.44
CA PHE A 181 9.90 -3.84 9.69
C PHE A 181 9.90 -2.84 8.53
N ASP A 182 10.99 -2.06 8.41
CA ASP A 182 11.16 -1.01 7.40
C ASP A 182 10.08 0.10 7.43
N GLN A 183 9.26 0.13 8.50
CA GLN A 183 8.10 1.00 8.67
C GLN A 183 7.17 0.98 7.44
N GLU A 184 6.95 -0.23 6.92
CA GLU A 184 6.12 -0.51 5.75
C GLU A 184 4.61 -0.52 6.06
N TRP A 185 4.23 -0.59 7.34
CA TRP A 185 2.84 -0.79 7.77
C TRP A 185 2.25 0.47 8.38
N ALA A 186 1.27 1.06 7.71
CA ALA A 186 0.56 2.25 8.15
C ALA A 186 -0.59 1.90 9.11
N SER A 187 -0.65 2.67 10.19
CA SER A 187 -1.73 2.57 11.18
C SER A 187 -2.64 3.81 11.14
N LEU A 188 -2.18 4.91 10.55
CA LEU A 188 -3.00 6.11 10.34
C LEU A 188 -2.57 6.83 9.06
N MET A 189 -3.54 7.09 8.18
CA MET A 189 -3.33 7.71 6.87
C MET A 189 -4.43 8.71 6.54
N GLU A 190 -4.08 9.73 5.75
CA GLU A 190 -5.03 10.65 5.12
C GLU A 190 -5.01 10.55 3.60
N PHE A 191 -6.19 10.59 3.00
CA PHE A 191 -6.42 10.57 1.56
C PHE A 191 -7.20 11.82 1.18
N HIS A 192 -6.67 12.61 0.27
CA HIS A 192 -7.37 13.75 -0.31
C HIS A 192 -8.01 13.32 -1.62
N HIS A 193 -9.32 13.50 -1.71
CA HIS A 193 -10.07 13.16 -2.90
C HIS A 193 -11.11 14.25 -3.17
N GLY A 194 -10.95 14.95 -4.30
CA GLY A 194 -11.71 16.15 -4.62
C GLY A 194 -11.64 17.19 -3.51
N LYS A 195 -12.80 17.60 -2.99
CA LYS A 195 -12.92 18.56 -1.89
C LYS A 195 -12.98 17.92 -0.50
N GLY A 196 -13.07 16.59 -0.41
CA GLY A 196 -13.22 15.88 0.86
C GLY A 196 -11.93 15.27 1.38
N LEU A 197 -12.10 14.51 2.45
CA LEU A 197 -11.03 13.87 3.20
C LEU A 197 -11.48 12.47 3.60
N LEU A 198 -10.65 11.47 3.36
CA LEU A 198 -10.77 10.16 3.98
C LEU A 198 -9.60 9.95 4.94
N LEU A 199 -9.91 9.64 6.19
CA LEU A 199 -8.95 9.15 7.18
C LEU A 199 -9.18 7.66 7.39
N VAL A 200 -8.11 6.88 7.38
CA VAL A 200 -8.13 5.45 7.72
C VAL A 200 -7.23 5.23 8.93
N SER A 201 -7.81 4.76 10.02
CA SER A 201 -7.12 4.38 11.25
C SER A 201 -7.23 2.88 11.48
N GLN A 202 -6.10 2.22 11.70
CA GLN A 202 -5.98 0.85 12.21
C GLN A 202 -5.29 0.81 13.58
N LEU A 203 -5.19 1.97 14.25
CA LEU A 203 -4.81 2.04 15.67
C LEU A 203 -5.91 1.39 16.50
N ASP A 204 -5.57 0.54 17.47
CA ASP A 204 -6.55 -0.12 18.37
C ASP A 204 -7.05 0.86 19.44
N ILE A 205 -7.84 1.84 19.01
CA ILE A 205 -8.51 2.86 19.81
C ILE A 205 -9.78 2.27 20.42
N CYS A 206 -10.56 1.55 19.62
CA CYS A 206 -11.82 0.93 20.01
C CYS A 206 -11.59 -0.46 20.61
N GLY A 207 -12.37 -0.80 21.65
CA GLY A 207 -12.38 -2.15 22.23
C GLY A 207 -11.08 -2.52 22.95
N ARG A 208 -10.68 -1.71 23.93
CA ARG A 208 -9.55 -2.02 24.82
C ARG A 208 -10.05 -2.43 26.21
N THR A 209 -9.29 -3.28 26.91
CA THR A 209 -9.63 -3.68 28.28
C THR A 209 -9.30 -2.63 29.33
N LEU A 210 -8.35 -1.72 29.03
CA LEU A 210 -8.00 -0.58 29.88
C LEU A 210 -8.03 0.72 29.06
N PRO A 211 -8.35 1.87 29.68
CA PRO A 211 -8.26 3.17 29.02
C PRO A 211 -6.84 3.51 28.59
N GLU A 212 -6.68 4.09 27.39
CA GLU A 212 -5.40 4.58 26.89
C GLU A 212 -5.51 6.08 26.55
N PRO A 213 -4.88 6.97 27.35
CA PRO A 213 -4.94 8.41 27.10
C PRO A 213 -4.43 8.85 25.73
N ALA A 214 -3.38 8.20 25.20
CA ALA A 214 -2.87 8.54 23.87
C ALA A 214 -3.87 8.20 22.75
N ALA A 215 -4.61 7.10 22.90
CA ALA A 215 -5.67 6.68 21.99
C ALA A 215 -6.87 7.65 22.03
N ASN A 216 -7.22 8.13 23.22
CA ASN A 216 -8.25 9.14 23.41
C ASN A 216 -7.85 10.47 22.76
N GLU A 217 -6.62 10.95 23.03
CA GLU A 217 -6.14 12.23 22.52
C GLU A 217 -6.02 12.22 20.99
N ILE A 218 -5.53 11.12 20.40
CA ILE A 218 -5.45 11.05 18.94
C ILE A 218 -6.83 11.03 18.29
N LEU A 219 -7.82 10.34 18.85
CA LEU A 219 -9.19 10.35 18.33
C LEU A 219 -9.81 11.76 18.41
N LEU A 220 -9.58 12.49 19.51
CA LEU A 220 -10.01 13.89 19.64
C LEU A 220 -9.35 14.77 18.58
N ASN A 221 -8.04 14.64 18.38
CA ASN A 221 -7.30 15.41 17.39
C ASN A 221 -7.72 15.07 15.95
N ILE A 222 -8.03 13.81 15.66
CA ILE A 222 -8.65 13.38 14.40
C ILE A 222 -9.95 14.14 14.16
N VAL A 223 -10.89 14.12 15.12
CA VAL A 223 -12.20 14.77 14.96
C VAL A 223 -12.05 16.29 14.84
N LYS A 224 -11.18 16.92 15.64
CA LYS A 224 -10.85 18.36 15.53
C LYS A 224 -10.29 18.71 14.15
N TYR A 225 -9.32 17.94 13.67
CA TYR A 225 -8.74 18.13 12.34
C TYR A 225 -9.80 18.01 11.24
N MET A 226 -10.61 16.95 11.27
CA MET A 226 -11.69 16.78 10.30
C MET A 226 -12.67 17.96 10.33
N SER A 227 -13.05 18.45 11.51
CA SER A 227 -14.02 19.57 11.63
C SER A 227 -13.51 20.87 11.03
N SER A 228 -12.20 21.13 11.12
CA SER A 228 -11.53 22.33 10.63
C SER A 228 -10.84 22.15 9.27
N PHE A 229 -10.95 20.96 8.68
CA PHE A 229 -10.32 20.64 7.40
C PHE A 229 -10.81 21.57 6.30
N THR A 230 -9.87 22.09 5.51
CA THR A 230 -10.15 22.91 4.33
C THR A 230 -9.70 22.18 3.08
N PRO A 231 -10.51 22.17 2.00
CA PRO A 231 -10.14 21.53 0.74
C PRO A 231 -8.80 22.02 0.21
N ILE A 232 -7.94 21.10 -0.22
CA ILE A 232 -6.64 21.43 -0.80
C ILE A 232 -6.81 21.65 -2.31
N ASP A 233 -6.31 22.79 -2.79
CA ASP A 233 -6.32 23.15 -4.21
C ASP A 233 -5.21 22.40 -4.99
N TYR A 234 -5.50 21.15 -5.32
CA TYR A 234 -4.70 20.31 -6.21
C TYR A 234 -4.92 20.66 -7.68
N GLY A 235 -3.84 20.71 -8.46
CA GLY A 235 -3.92 20.99 -9.90
C GLY A 235 -2.86 20.26 -10.73
N SER A 236 -2.83 20.57 -12.02
CA SER A 236 -2.06 19.84 -13.01
C SER A 236 -0.56 20.21 -13.03
N ILE A 237 0.25 19.39 -13.69
CA ILE A 237 1.64 19.69 -14.04
C ILE A 237 1.75 20.15 -15.50
N ALA A 238 2.79 20.92 -15.82
CA ALA A 238 3.27 21.07 -17.19
C ALA A 238 4.66 20.47 -17.29
N CYS A 239 4.90 19.58 -18.26
CA CYS A 239 6.15 18.84 -18.39
C CYS A 239 6.82 19.09 -19.75
N LEU A 240 8.10 19.45 -19.68
CA LEU A 240 9.04 19.54 -20.79
C LEU A 240 10.13 18.48 -20.59
N CYS A 241 9.73 17.23 -20.80
CA CYS A 241 10.52 16.05 -20.51
C CYS A 241 10.59 15.15 -21.77
N SER A 242 11.65 14.36 -21.89
CA SER A 242 11.81 13.28 -22.86
C SER A 242 10.76 12.19 -22.68
N ASP A 243 10.50 11.39 -23.72
CA ASP A 243 9.52 10.31 -23.67
C ASP A 243 9.81 9.29 -22.57
N LYS A 244 11.10 9.01 -22.33
CA LYS A 244 11.55 8.14 -21.24
C LYS A 244 11.07 8.67 -19.88
N ASN A 245 11.33 9.94 -19.58
CA ASN A 245 10.94 10.52 -18.29
C ASN A 245 9.42 10.74 -18.19
N ARG A 246 8.73 11.05 -19.31
CA ARG A 246 7.26 11.07 -19.35
C ARG A 246 6.66 9.72 -18.99
N LYS A 247 7.23 8.62 -19.48
CA LYS A 247 6.79 7.26 -19.13
C LYS A 247 7.02 6.91 -17.65
N ILE A 248 8.08 7.43 -17.03
CA ILE A 248 8.29 7.28 -15.58
C ILE A 248 7.24 8.10 -14.81
N LEU A 249 7.01 9.36 -15.21
CA LEU A 249 6.04 10.24 -14.58
C LEU A 249 4.60 9.72 -14.71
N SER A 250 4.24 9.08 -15.82
CA SER A 250 2.89 8.56 -16.04
C SER A 250 2.51 7.46 -15.05
N ARG A 251 3.47 6.77 -14.43
CA ARG A 251 3.22 5.83 -13.31
C ARG A 251 2.52 6.50 -12.14
N PHE A 252 2.79 7.79 -11.90
CA PHE A 252 2.15 8.56 -10.85
C PHE A 252 0.86 9.23 -11.30
N GLN A 253 0.38 8.97 -12.53
CA GLN A 253 -0.89 9.49 -13.06
C GLN A 253 -1.15 10.98 -12.75
N PRO A 254 -0.17 11.89 -12.87
CA PRO A 254 -0.41 13.29 -12.59
C PRO A 254 -1.40 13.86 -13.61
N GLU A 255 -2.27 14.78 -13.19
CA GLU A 255 -3.04 15.57 -14.15
C GLU A 255 -2.04 16.43 -14.94
N ILE A 256 -2.07 16.38 -16.28
CA ILE A 256 -1.14 17.12 -17.16
C ILE A 256 -1.90 18.19 -17.92
N THR A 257 -1.32 19.39 -18.01
CA THR A 257 -1.82 20.49 -18.85
C THR A 257 -0.73 20.98 -19.80
N PRO A 258 -1.07 21.33 -21.06
CA PRO A 258 -0.15 22.04 -21.95
C PRO A 258 0.06 23.50 -21.50
N ASP A 259 -0.85 24.04 -20.68
CA ASP A 259 -0.82 25.42 -20.22
C ASP A 259 0.05 25.57 -18.97
N LYS A 260 1.33 25.93 -19.20
CA LYS A 260 2.30 26.20 -18.14
C LYS A 260 1.82 27.25 -17.12
N GLU A 261 0.92 28.17 -17.49
CA GLU A 261 0.41 29.24 -16.61
C GLU A 261 -0.68 28.72 -15.66
N LYS A 262 -1.33 27.60 -15.98
CA LYS A 262 -2.28 26.92 -15.08
C LYS A 262 -1.65 25.83 -14.22
N ALA A 263 -0.47 25.34 -14.58
CA ALA A 263 0.20 24.27 -13.85
C ALA A 263 0.60 24.67 -12.42
N LYS A 264 0.41 23.76 -11.45
CA LYS A 264 0.91 23.88 -10.07
C LYS A 264 2.42 23.62 -9.97
N LEU A 265 2.94 22.76 -10.84
CA LEU A 265 4.34 22.39 -10.89
C LEU A 265 4.81 22.31 -12.34
N LEU A 266 5.93 22.94 -12.64
CA LEU A 266 6.64 22.78 -13.91
C LEU A 266 7.68 21.69 -13.76
N ILE A 267 7.68 20.68 -14.62
CA ILE A 267 8.66 19.58 -14.57
C ILE A 267 9.50 19.62 -15.84
N VAL A 268 10.82 19.59 -15.70
CA VAL A 268 11.75 19.61 -16.81
C VAL A 268 12.84 18.55 -16.64
N ASP A 269 13.34 18.05 -17.75
CA ASP A 269 14.54 17.21 -17.74
C ASP A 269 15.80 18.04 -17.46
N ALA A 270 16.81 17.39 -16.89
CA ALA A 270 18.14 17.96 -16.76
C ALA A 270 18.88 18.19 -18.10
N SER A 271 18.53 17.40 -19.12
CA SER A 271 19.25 17.36 -20.40
C SER A 271 19.36 18.72 -21.10
N LYS A 272 20.34 18.87 -22.00
CA LYS A 272 20.53 20.09 -22.81
C LYS A 272 19.41 20.35 -23.83
N GLU A 273 18.54 19.37 -24.07
CA GLU A 273 17.40 19.54 -24.97
C GLU A 273 16.45 20.64 -24.48
N ASN A 274 15.93 21.44 -25.41
CA ASN A 274 14.99 22.52 -25.14
C ASN A 274 15.47 23.55 -24.10
N THR A 275 16.79 23.70 -23.88
CA THR A 275 17.36 24.62 -22.88
C THR A 275 16.82 26.04 -23.00
N GLN A 276 16.62 26.55 -24.23
CA GLN A 276 16.07 27.89 -24.43
C GLN A 276 14.63 28.03 -23.91
N ILE A 277 13.80 27.00 -24.08
CA ILE A 277 12.42 26.96 -23.56
C ILE A 277 12.45 26.84 -22.03
N LYS A 278 13.35 26.01 -21.48
CA LYS A 278 13.55 25.87 -20.02
C LYS A 278 13.94 27.22 -19.40
N LYS A 279 14.88 27.95 -20.00
CA LYS A 279 15.26 29.31 -19.58
C LYS A 279 14.07 30.27 -19.66
N GLN A 280 13.27 30.22 -20.72
CA GLN A 280 12.07 31.05 -20.81
C GLN A 280 11.06 30.74 -19.69
N TRP A 281 10.85 29.46 -19.35
CA TRP A 281 9.99 29.06 -18.24
C TRP A 281 10.56 29.54 -16.89
N LEU A 282 11.88 29.46 -16.70
CA LEU A 282 12.56 29.96 -15.50
C LEU A 282 12.34 31.48 -15.34
N GLU A 283 12.57 32.26 -16.40
CA GLU A 283 12.42 33.73 -16.35
C GLU A 283 10.96 34.18 -16.20
N THR A 284 10.03 33.57 -16.93
CA THR A 284 8.64 34.01 -16.94
C THR A 284 7.83 33.39 -15.81
N GLN A 285 7.85 32.07 -15.68
CA GLN A 285 6.95 31.38 -14.76
C GLN A 285 7.52 31.28 -13.36
N VAL A 286 8.82 31.00 -13.21
CA VAL A 286 9.43 30.83 -11.89
C VAL A 286 9.73 32.19 -11.27
N LYS A 287 10.54 33.03 -11.92
CA LYS A 287 10.97 34.31 -11.34
C LYS A 287 9.84 35.35 -11.25
N LYS A 288 9.03 35.53 -12.31
CA LYS A 288 7.98 36.57 -12.35
C LYS A 288 6.62 36.15 -11.80
N GLU A 289 6.19 34.91 -12.04
CA GLU A 289 4.89 34.38 -11.58
C GLU A 289 4.98 33.55 -10.29
N GLY A 290 6.19 33.27 -9.79
CA GLY A 290 6.38 32.60 -8.51
C GLY A 290 6.14 31.08 -8.53
N LYS A 291 6.19 30.44 -9.70
CA LYS A 291 6.00 28.99 -9.80
C LYS A 291 7.16 28.19 -9.23
N THR A 292 6.88 26.93 -8.92
CA THR A 292 7.91 25.93 -8.62
C THR A 292 8.25 25.17 -9.91
N MET A 293 9.54 25.08 -10.20
CA MET A 293 10.08 24.20 -11.25
C MET A 293 10.85 23.04 -10.62
N LEU A 294 10.57 21.83 -11.07
CA LEU A 294 11.27 20.61 -10.69
C LEU A 294 12.17 20.16 -11.85
N VAL A 295 13.44 19.91 -11.55
CA VAL A 295 14.43 19.35 -12.47
C VAL A 295 14.67 17.89 -12.10
N LEU A 296 14.45 17.00 -13.07
CA LEU A 296 14.53 15.55 -12.89
C LEU A 296 15.98 15.04 -13.02
N TRP A 297 16.49 14.53 -11.89
CA TRP A 297 17.64 13.63 -11.73
C TRP A 297 18.86 13.89 -12.64
N PRO A 298 19.43 15.11 -12.62
CA PRO A 298 20.68 15.40 -13.33
C PRO A 298 21.83 14.56 -12.79
N ASP A 299 22.59 13.91 -13.66
CA ASP A 299 23.86 13.31 -13.28
C ASP A 299 25.03 14.33 -13.33
N GLU A 300 26.23 13.90 -12.99
CA GLU A 300 27.41 14.76 -12.95
C GLU A 300 27.86 15.29 -14.33
N ASN A 301 27.33 14.75 -15.43
CA ASN A 301 27.63 15.16 -16.79
C ASN A 301 26.65 16.23 -17.31
N GLU A 302 25.53 16.45 -16.60
CA GLU A 302 24.54 17.44 -16.99
C GLU A 302 24.94 18.87 -16.58
N ASP A 303 24.79 19.81 -17.51
CA ASP A 303 25.13 21.22 -17.30
C ASP A 303 23.90 22.00 -16.80
N LEU A 304 23.93 22.39 -15.53
CA LEU A 304 22.87 23.16 -14.88
C LEU A 304 23.16 24.67 -14.82
N ALA A 305 24.17 25.18 -15.53
CA ALA A 305 24.50 26.60 -15.57
C ALA A 305 23.38 27.49 -16.15
N TRP A 306 22.42 26.89 -16.87
CA TRP A 306 21.21 27.59 -17.32
C TRP A 306 20.25 27.94 -16.17
N ILE A 307 20.35 27.25 -15.03
CA ILE A 307 19.66 27.59 -13.78
C ILE A 307 20.54 28.56 -12.99
N ASP A 308 21.75 28.12 -12.65
CA ASP A 308 22.76 28.90 -11.94
C ASP A 308 24.16 28.26 -12.11
N PRO A 309 25.20 29.03 -12.47
CA PRO A 309 26.54 28.51 -12.73
C PRO A 309 27.29 28.04 -11.48
N GLU A 310 26.78 28.24 -10.26
CA GLU A 310 27.39 27.74 -9.02
C GLU A 310 26.99 26.31 -8.66
N ILE A 311 25.96 25.77 -9.32
CA ILE A 311 25.47 24.41 -9.02
C ILE A 311 26.55 23.39 -9.38
N ARG A 312 26.94 22.54 -8.43
CA ARG A 312 27.89 21.44 -8.66
C ARG A 312 27.27 20.13 -8.23
N LEU A 313 27.50 19.12 -9.07
CA LEU A 313 27.19 17.74 -8.80
C LEU A 313 28.50 16.96 -8.75
N SER A 314 28.50 15.90 -7.95
CA SER A 314 29.55 14.89 -8.02
C SER A 314 28.90 13.52 -7.84
N LYS A 315 29.54 12.49 -8.41
CA LYS A 315 29.29 11.13 -7.93
C LYS A 315 29.64 11.07 -6.46
N PHE A 316 28.83 10.37 -5.68
CA PHE A 316 29.15 10.09 -4.30
C PHE A 316 30.42 9.20 -4.25
N GLN A 317 31.59 9.81 -4.07
CA GLN A 317 32.86 9.11 -3.91
C GLN A 317 33.35 9.28 -2.47
N PHE A 318 33.44 8.19 -1.71
CA PHE A 318 34.27 8.17 -0.51
C PHE A 318 35.60 7.45 -0.78
N PRO A 319 36.68 7.84 -0.09
CA PRO A 319 38.01 7.25 -0.26
C PRO A 319 38.15 5.80 0.25
N ASP A 320 37.09 5.22 0.84
CA ASP A 320 37.17 4.00 1.64
C ASP A 320 36.08 3.00 1.25
N ARG A 321 36.47 1.75 0.97
CA ARG A 321 35.61 0.68 0.40
C ARG A 321 34.47 0.22 1.33
N PHE A 322 34.37 0.80 2.53
CA PHE A 322 33.39 0.48 3.56
C PHE A 322 32.29 1.56 3.77
N LYS A 323 32.28 2.65 3.00
CA LYS A 323 31.28 3.74 3.12
C LYS A 323 30.54 3.99 1.80
N SER A 324 29.67 3.07 1.42
CA SER A 324 28.76 3.27 0.28
C SER A 324 27.51 4.06 0.68
N PHE A 325 26.83 4.74 -0.27
CA PHE A 325 25.57 5.44 0.03
C PHE A 325 24.44 4.43 0.13
N TYR A 326 23.87 4.24 1.32
CA TYR A 326 22.74 3.31 1.51
C TYR A 326 21.52 3.97 2.17
N LYS A 327 21.65 5.21 2.64
CA LYS A 327 20.55 5.99 3.22
C LYS A 327 20.79 7.50 3.21
N ALA A 328 19.71 8.28 3.18
CA ALA A 328 19.70 9.67 3.64
C ALA A 328 18.92 9.80 4.95
N ILE A 329 19.39 10.66 5.85
CA ILE A 329 18.68 10.96 7.10
C ILE A 329 17.93 12.27 6.94
N VAL A 330 16.61 12.21 7.12
CA VAL A 330 15.71 13.35 7.07
C VAL A 330 15.58 13.93 8.48
N SER A 331 16.03 15.17 8.69
CA SER A 331 15.89 15.86 9.98
C SER A 331 14.43 16.27 10.24
N ASP A 332 14.08 16.56 11.50
CA ASP A 332 12.72 17.01 11.82
C ASP A 332 12.39 18.37 11.19
N GLU A 333 13.37 19.25 11.04
CA GLU A 333 13.24 20.51 10.29
C GLU A 333 12.91 20.26 8.82
N GLU A 334 13.59 19.29 8.19
CA GLU A 334 13.33 18.93 6.80
C GLU A 334 11.94 18.31 6.62
N LYS A 335 11.48 17.49 7.58
CA LYS A 335 10.11 16.93 7.58
C LYS A 335 9.03 18.00 7.66
N ASN A 336 9.35 19.21 8.14
CA ASN A 336 8.41 20.34 8.21
C ASN A 336 8.36 21.19 6.93
N ILE A 337 9.26 20.95 5.98
CA ILE A 337 9.27 21.73 4.75
C ILE A 337 8.04 21.35 3.92
N GLY A 338 7.23 22.35 3.56
CA GLY A 338 5.94 22.14 2.88
C GLY A 338 6.02 21.25 1.63
N SER A 339 7.10 21.35 0.86
CA SER A 339 7.35 20.53 -0.35
C SER A 339 7.76 19.08 -0.07
N PHE A 340 8.10 18.74 1.19
CA PHE A 340 8.62 17.42 1.59
C PHE A 340 7.76 16.73 2.66
N LEU A 341 6.58 17.27 2.98
CA LEU A 341 5.68 16.68 3.97
C LEU A 341 5.40 15.20 3.66
N GLY A 342 5.58 14.34 4.66
CA GLY A 342 5.36 12.88 4.57
C GLY A 342 6.56 12.08 4.07
N ILE A 343 7.66 12.73 3.65
CA ILE A 343 8.91 12.06 3.28
C ILE A 343 9.75 11.82 4.53
N THR A 344 10.22 10.58 4.73
CA THR A 344 11.03 10.23 5.91
C THR A 344 12.29 9.46 5.53
N SER A 345 13.23 9.33 6.48
CA SER A 345 14.49 8.59 6.31
C SER A 345 14.30 7.16 5.81
N GLU A 346 13.19 6.50 6.17
CA GLU A 346 12.89 5.13 5.73
C GLU A 346 12.56 5.05 4.24
N ASP A 347 11.97 6.10 3.67
CA ASP A 347 11.70 6.23 2.23
C ASP A 347 13.01 6.45 1.45
N LEU A 348 14.05 6.97 2.13
CA LEU A 348 15.39 7.19 1.58
C LEU A 348 16.41 6.15 2.05
N PHE A 349 15.96 5.03 2.62
CA PHE A 349 16.82 3.92 3.04
C PHE A 349 16.87 2.87 1.92
N PHE A 350 17.93 2.89 1.11
CA PHE A 350 18.02 2.15 -0.15
C PHE A 350 18.41 0.68 0.00
N LYS A 351 18.74 0.21 1.21
CA LYS A 351 19.10 -1.18 1.58
C LYS A 351 20.35 -1.75 0.90
N PHE A 352 20.63 -1.36 -0.35
CA PHE A 352 21.81 -1.71 -1.11
C PHE A 352 22.76 -0.52 -1.19
N TYR A 353 24.04 -0.85 -1.27
CA TYR A 353 25.11 0.10 -1.38
C TYR A 353 25.14 0.71 -2.78
N ARG A 354 25.11 2.04 -2.83
CA ARG A 354 25.16 2.81 -4.06
C ARG A 354 26.55 3.44 -4.18
N THR A 355 27.22 3.14 -5.29
CA THR A 355 28.57 3.63 -5.60
C THR A 355 28.56 4.78 -6.62
N GLU A 356 27.40 5.06 -7.23
CA GLU A 356 27.30 5.99 -8.38
C GLU A 356 26.12 6.96 -8.30
N ILE A 357 25.48 7.15 -7.15
CA ILE A 357 24.39 8.14 -7.05
C ILE A 357 24.98 9.55 -7.18
N PRO A 358 24.51 10.37 -8.14
CA PRO A 358 24.85 11.78 -8.21
C PRO A 358 24.27 12.52 -7.01
N ILE A 359 25.09 13.34 -6.36
CA ILE A 359 24.66 14.24 -5.29
C ILE A 359 25.01 15.68 -5.63
N ILE A 360 24.14 16.60 -5.21
CA ILE A 360 24.41 18.03 -5.27
C ILE A 360 25.35 18.37 -4.12
N THR A 361 26.50 18.95 -4.45
CA THR A 361 27.56 19.31 -3.48
C THR A 361 27.68 20.81 -3.28
N LYS A 362 27.21 21.61 -4.24
CA LYS A 362 27.20 23.06 -4.15
C LYS A 362 25.97 23.65 -4.82
N THR A 363 25.43 24.70 -4.21
CA THR A 363 24.36 25.55 -4.72
C THR A 363 24.78 27.01 -4.60
N PRO A 364 24.13 27.95 -5.33
CA PRO A 364 24.28 29.38 -5.05
C PRO A 364 23.84 29.72 -3.61
N GLY A 365 24.18 30.92 -3.13
CA GLY A 365 23.82 31.38 -1.78
C GLY A 365 22.31 31.44 -1.50
N THR A 366 21.47 31.49 -2.53
CA THR A 366 20.00 31.40 -2.42
C THR A 366 19.47 29.96 -2.31
N GLY A 367 20.35 28.98 -2.47
CA GLY A 367 20.04 27.56 -2.46
C GLY A 367 20.37 26.85 -1.16
N LYS A 368 19.62 25.80 -0.85
CA LYS A 368 19.88 24.88 0.25
C LYS A 368 19.84 23.44 -0.23
N ILE A 369 20.79 22.64 0.27
CA ILE A 369 20.90 21.21 0.00
C ILE A 369 20.21 20.44 1.14
N TYR A 370 19.46 19.41 0.76
CA TYR A 370 18.69 18.54 1.65
C TYR A 370 19.00 17.08 1.40
N PHE A 371 18.68 16.23 2.37
CA PHE A 371 18.75 14.76 2.24
C PHE A 371 20.12 14.27 1.76
N ASN A 372 21.18 14.75 2.39
CA ASN A 372 22.56 14.38 2.06
C ASN A 372 22.94 14.64 0.59
N GLY A 373 22.39 15.68 -0.05
CA GLY A 373 22.71 16.02 -1.44
C GLY A 373 21.76 15.46 -2.48
N LEU A 374 20.73 14.70 -2.10
CA LEU A 374 19.75 14.18 -3.05
C LEU A 374 18.78 15.23 -3.57
N ILE A 375 18.59 16.34 -2.83
CA ILE A 375 17.71 17.43 -3.24
C ILE A 375 18.40 18.77 -3.00
N ALA A 376 18.20 19.71 -3.93
CA ALA A 376 18.47 21.12 -3.71
C ALA A 376 17.22 21.94 -3.98
N VAL A 377 17.00 22.98 -3.18
CA VAL A 377 15.99 24.01 -3.44
C VAL A 377 16.71 25.33 -3.59
N ILE A 378 16.53 25.97 -4.74
CA ILE A 378 17.12 27.27 -5.07
C ILE A 378 15.98 28.28 -5.12
N ASN A 379 15.99 29.24 -4.19
CA ASN A 379 15.01 30.32 -4.20
C ASN A 379 15.35 31.30 -5.33
N MET A 380 14.33 31.69 -6.09
CA MET A 380 14.46 32.51 -7.28
C MET A 380 13.42 33.64 -7.20
N GLU A 381 13.81 34.89 -6.98
CA GLU A 381 12.87 36.02 -6.93
C GLU A 381 11.53 35.68 -6.23
N LYS A 382 10.42 35.46 -6.97
CA LYS A 382 9.11 35.05 -6.42
C LYS A 382 8.87 33.55 -6.31
N GLY A 383 9.65 32.73 -7.01
CA GLY A 383 9.48 31.29 -7.13
C GLY A 383 10.69 30.49 -6.64
N LYS A 384 10.78 29.23 -7.09
CA LYS A 384 11.91 28.36 -6.73
C LYS A 384 12.12 27.24 -7.74
N VAL A 385 13.36 26.76 -7.78
CA VAL A 385 13.76 25.55 -8.50
C VAL A 385 14.07 24.45 -7.50
N ILE A 386 13.53 23.25 -7.70
CA ILE A 386 13.85 22.05 -6.95
C ILE A 386 14.60 21.10 -7.89
N ILE A 387 15.77 20.64 -7.49
CA ILE A 387 16.55 19.64 -8.21
C ILE A 387 16.49 18.35 -7.40
N CYS A 388 16.05 17.24 -7.99
CA CYS A 388 15.85 15.98 -7.27
C CYS A 388 16.57 14.82 -7.97
N GLN A 389 17.45 14.13 -7.23
CA GLN A 389 18.31 13.06 -7.74
C GLN A 389 17.69 11.67 -7.74
N ILE A 390 16.49 11.52 -7.18
CA ILE A 390 15.88 10.21 -6.96
C ILE A 390 15.18 9.76 -8.24
N ASN A 391 15.83 8.90 -9.02
CA ASN A 391 15.25 8.29 -10.21
C ASN A 391 14.71 6.88 -9.88
N PRO A 392 13.38 6.65 -9.89
CA PRO A 392 12.79 5.34 -9.56
C PRO A 392 13.35 4.17 -10.38
N GLU A 393 13.71 4.39 -11.65
CA GLU A 393 14.21 3.30 -12.51
C GLU A 393 15.59 2.78 -12.06
N GLN A 394 16.40 3.58 -11.35
CA GLN A 394 17.65 3.11 -10.74
C GLN A 394 17.42 2.13 -9.58
N HIS A 395 16.19 2.05 -9.08
CA HIS A 395 15.80 1.15 -8.01
C HIS A 395 15.05 -0.07 -8.53
N LYS A 396 14.81 -0.22 -9.84
CA LYS A 396 14.02 -1.31 -10.40
C LYS A 396 14.61 -2.69 -10.03
N GLY A 397 13.75 -3.58 -9.56
CA GLY A 397 14.16 -4.82 -8.92
C GLY A 397 14.44 -4.64 -7.43
N GLU A 398 14.99 -3.55 -6.94
CA GLU A 398 15.38 -3.51 -5.54
C GLU A 398 14.17 -3.35 -4.61
N ARG A 399 14.29 -3.84 -3.37
CA ARG A 399 13.32 -3.53 -2.29
C ARG A 399 13.15 -2.02 -2.07
N SER A 400 14.08 -1.20 -2.55
CA SER A 400 14.03 0.26 -2.51
C SER A 400 13.16 0.89 -3.60
N PHE A 401 12.73 0.14 -4.63
CA PHE A 401 11.87 0.64 -5.70
C PHE A 401 10.57 1.26 -5.17
N VAL A 402 9.83 0.48 -4.37
CA VAL A 402 8.57 0.91 -3.75
C VAL A 402 8.74 2.14 -2.85
N LYS A 403 9.96 2.36 -2.32
CA LYS A 403 10.28 3.52 -1.49
C LYS A 403 10.50 4.76 -2.34
N ALA A 404 11.24 4.63 -3.45
CA ALA A 404 11.44 5.71 -4.41
C ALA A 404 10.11 6.15 -5.03
N VAL A 405 9.22 5.21 -5.33
CA VAL A 405 7.85 5.50 -5.80
C VAL A 405 7.07 6.26 -4.72
N ARG A 406 7.06 5.78 -3.48
CA ARG A 406 6.37 6.45 -2.37
C ARG A 406 6.92 7.85 -2.09
N PHE A 407 8.24 8.04 -2.21
CA PHE A 407 8.88 9.35 -2.16
C PHE A 407 8.25 10.30 -3.18
N TRP A 408 8.12 9.87 -4.44
CA TRP A 408 7.55 10.70 -5.50
C TRP A 408 6.06 10.98 -5.31
N SER A 409 5.29 10.01 -4.84
CA SER A 409 3.88 10.24 -4.51
C SER A 409 3.69 11.29 -3.42
N ASN A 410 4.50 11.20 -2.34
CA ASN A 410 4.51 12.19 -1.27
C ASN A 410 4.99 13.56 -1.78
N PHE A 411 6.06 13.60 -2.58
CA PHE A 411 6.59 14.83 -3.15
C PHE A 411 5.56 15.55 -4.01
N LEU A 412 4.92 14.85 -4.95
CA LEU A 412 3.90 15.43 -5.83
C LEU A 412 2.68 15.91 -5.04
N THR A 413 2.23 15.11 -4.08
CA THR A 413 1.12 15.47 -3.18
C THR A 413 1.44 16.72 -2.35
N SER A 414 2.67 16.82 -1.84
CA SER A 414 3.11 17.96 -1.04
C SER A 414 3.35 19.23 -1.85
N ASN A 415 3.58 19.09 -3.16
CA ASN A 415 3.61 20.21 -4.11
C ASN A 415 2.25 20.43 -4.81
N LYS A 416 1.15 19.95 -4.20
CA LYS A 416 -0.24 20.17 -4.64
C LYS A 416 -0.52 19.73 -6.08
N VAL A 417 0.17 18.70 -6.54
CA VAL A 417 -0.12 18.05 -7.83
C VAL A 417 -1.29 17.09 -7.66
N ARG A 418 -2.30 17.20 -8.51
CA ARG A 418 -3.39 16.23 -8.58
C ARG A 418 -2.88 14.94 -9.19
N LEU A 419 -3.04 13.84 -8.48
CA LEU A 419 -2.76 12.50 -8.95
C LEU A 419 -4.10 11.84 -9.22
N ASN A 420 -4.34 11.46 -10.47
CA ASN A 420 -5.60 10.89 -10.93
C ASN A 420 -5.75 9.48 -10.36
N TRP A 421 -6.39 9.40 -9.20
CA TRP A 421 -6.74 8.19 -8.51
C TRP A 421 -8.18 8.30 -8.03
N ASP A 422 -9.04 7.41 -8.54
CA ASP A 422 -10.42 7.27 -8.07
C ASP A 422 -10.39 6.43 -6.81
N LEU A 423 -10.65 7.06 -5.65
CA LEU A 423 -10.72 6.37 -4.35
C LEU A 423 -11.72 5.20 -4.46
N PRO A 424 -11.29 3.94 -4.62
CA PRO A 424 -12.17 2.92 -5.18
C PRO A 424 -13.05 2.28 -4.11
N LEU A 425 -12.54 2.20 -2.86
CA LEU A 425 -13.17 1.62 -1.67
C LEU A 425 -13.93 0.30 -1.92
N SER A 426 -13.51 -0.49 -2.90
CA SER A 426 -14.17 -1.72 -3.35
C SER A 426 -13.15 -2.75 -3.80
N THR A 427 -13.52 -4.02 -3.77
CA THR A 427 -12.69 -5.07 -4.36
C THR A 427 -12.82 -5.03 -5.89
N ASN A 428 -11.70 -4.99 -6.60
CA ASN A 428 -11.67 -5.07 -8.07
C ASN A 428 -12.33 -6.40 -8.50
N PRO A 429 -13.13 -6.46 -9.58
CA PRO A 429 -13.63 -7.72 -10.14
C PRO A 429 -12.54 -8.74 -10.52
N LEU A 430 -11.29 -8.31 -10.58
CA LEU A 430 -10.12 -9.15 -10.80
C LEU A 430 -9.37 -9.51 -9.50
N GLU A 431 -9.81 -9.02 -8.34
CA GLU A 431 -9.34 -9.45 -7.01
C GLU A 431 -10.09 -10.70 -6.57
N LEU A 432 -9.35 -11.80 -6.40
CA LEU A 432 -9.90 -13.15 -6.19
C LEU A 432 -9.67 -13.68 -4.78
N SER A 433 -8.91 -12.97 -3.95
CA SER A 433 -8.53 -13.39 -2.59
C SER A 433 -9.72 -13.60 -1.66
N MET A 434 -10.71 -12.70 -1.75
CA MET A 434 -11.88 -12.68 -0.86
C MET A 434 -13.06 -13.48 -1.43
N ARG A 435 -12.86 -14.18 -2.55
CA ARG A 435 -13.90 -14.99 -3.19
C ARG A 435 -13.85 -16.41 -2.68
N THR A 436 -14.98 -17.09 -2.77
CA THR A 436 -15.05 -18.54 -2.56
C THR A 436 -14.54 -19.27 -3.79
N TRP A 437 -13.60 -20.19 -3.58
CA TRP A 437 -13.06 -21.07 -4.62
C TRP A 437 -13.65 -22.47 -4.48
N LYS A 438 -13.79 -23.18 -5.60
CA LYS A 438 -14.08 -24.61 -5.61
C LYS A 438 -12.82 -25.40 -5.33
N PHE A 439 -12.93 -26.46 -4.55
CA PHE A 439 -11.82 -27.25 -4.04
C PHE A 439 -12.09 -28.74 -4.08
N LYS A 440 -11.07 -29.51 -4.50
CA LYS A 440 -11.11 -30.97 -4.50
C LYS A 440 -9.74 -31.57 -4.26
N THR A 441 -9.67 -32.55 -3.35
CA THR A 441 -8.48 -33.39 -3.15
C THR A 441 -8.34 -34.40 -4.29
N ASP A 442 -7.09 -34.69 -4.66
CA ASP A 442 -6.70 -35.55 -5.79
C ASP A 442 -5.63 -36.58 -5.34
N PRO A 443 -5.99 -37.54 -4.46
CA PRO A 443 -5.03 -38.45 -3.85
C PRO A 443 -4.30 -39.34 -4.87
N ASP A 444 -4.96 -39.63 -5.99
CA ASP A 444 -4.44 -40.47 -7.08
C ASP A 444 -3.77 -39.66 -8.20
N ASN A 445 -3.66 -38.32 -8.07
CA ASN A 445 -3.10 -37.42 -9.08
C ASN A 445 -3.72 -37.58 -10.48
N ARG A 446 -5.04 -37.74 -10.53
CA ARG A 446 -5.79 -37.97 -11.76
C ARG A 446 -6.43 -36.72 -12.34
N GLY A 447 -6.47 -35.61 -11.61
CA GLY A 447 -7.23 -34.43 -12.02
C GLY A 447 -6.82 -33.88 -13.39
N GLU A 448 -5.55 -34.01 -13.80
CA GLU A 448 -5.15 -33.62 -15.16
C GLU A 448 -5.72 -34.58 -16.22
N ALA A 449 -5.61 -35.89 -16.00
CA ALA A 449 -6.15 -36.91 -16.91
C ALA A 449 -7.69 -36.86 -16.99
N ASP A 450 -8.34 -36.51 -15.88
CA ASP A 450 -9.78 -36.36 -15.76
C ASP A 450 -10.26 -34.96 -16.21
N GLY A 451 -9.35 -34.09 -16.68
CA GLY A 451 -9.68 -32.82 -17.33
C GLY A 451 -10.10 -31.69 -16.41
N TRP A 452 -9.78 -31.72 -15.10
CA TRP A 452 -10.25 -30.76 -14.09
C TRP A 452 -9.81 -29.31 -14.33
N MET A 453 -8.84 -29.07 -15.21
CA MET A 453 -8.45 -27.73 -15.66
C MET A 453 -9.43 -27.10 -16.68
N SER A 454 -10.27 -27.91 -17.33
CA SER A 454 -11.13 -27.47 -18.43
C SER A 454 -12.29 -26.59 -17.95
N SER A 455 -12.63 -25.57 -18.73
CA SER A 455 -13.81 -24.73 -18.50
C SER A 455 -15.13 -25.47 -18.65
N ALA A 456 -15.12 -26.67 -19.26
CA ALA A 456 -16.32 -27.49 -19.45
C ALA A 456 -16.67 -28.37 -18.22
N ILE A 457 -15.78 -28.50 -17.23
CA ILE A 457 -16.04 -29.36 -16.08
C ILE A 457 -17.06 -28.71 -15.14
N ASN A 458 -18.10 -29.47 -14.80
CA ASN A 458 -19.02 -29.13 -13.72
C ASN A 458 -18.35 -29.40 -12.35
N ASP A 459 -18.05 -28.35 -11.60
CA ASP A 459 -17.51 -28.38 -10.24
C ASP A 459 -18.55 -28.07 -9.16
N SER A 460 -19.85 -28.14 -9.46
CA SER A 460 -20.90 -27.85 -8.47
C SER A 460 -20.84 -28.76 -7.24
N SER A 461 -20.29 -29.98 -7.39
CA SER A 461 -20.10 -30.95 -6.31
C SER A 461 -18.79 -30.77 -5.53
N TRP A 462 -17.91 -29.86 -5.95
CA TRP A 462 -16.66 -29.59 -5.26
C TRP A 462 -16.93 -28.79 -3.99
N LYS A 463 -16.07 -28.98 -2.99
CA LYS A 463 -16.15 -28.24 -1.73
C LYS A 463 -15.86 -26.76 -1.98
N ASP A 464 -16.41 -25.89 -1.16
CA ASP A 464 -16.02 -24.48 -1.13
C ASP A 464 -14.81 -24.31 -0.21
N ILE A 465 -13.88 -23.43 -0.58
CA ILE A 465 -12.69 -23.09 0.23
C ILE A 465 -12.36 -21.60 0.11
N ALA A 466 -11.79 -21.05 1.18
CA ALA A 466 -11.23 -19.70 1.20
C ALA A 466 -9.71 -19.72 0.92
N ILE A 467 -9.21 -18.59 0.41
CA ILE A 467 -7.79 -18.35 0.14
C ILE A 467 -7.15 -17.59 1.29
N GLY A 468 -5.83 -17.69 1.46
CA GLY A 468 -5.08 -17.06 2.55
C GLY A 468 -5.01 -17.90 3.82
N LYS A 469 -5.54 -19.13 3.77
CA LYS A 469 -5.47 -20.16 4.80
C LYS A 469 -5.02 -21.47 4.17
N SER A 470 -4.47 -22.37 4.96
CA SER A 470 -4.22 -23.74 4.49
C SER A 470 -5.53 -24.51 4.38
N TRP A 471 -5.55 -25.61 3.62
CA TRP A 471 -6.77 -26.40 3.50
C TRP A 471 -7.08 -27.17 4.78
N GLU A 472 -6.06 -27.56 5.54
CA GLU A 472 -6.23 -28.30 6.79
C GLU A 472 -6.94 -27.47 7.86
N THR A 473 -6.67 -26.17 7.93
CA THR A 473 -7.30 -25.27 8.91
C THR A 473 -8.75 -24.93 8.53
N GLN A 474 -9.16 -25.39 7.34
CA GLN A 474 -10.52 -25.33 6.82
C GLN A 474 -11.20 -26.71 6.85
N GLY A 475 -10.61 -27.69 7.55
CA GLY A 475 -11.21 -29.01 7.80
C GLY A 475 -10.86 -30.09 6.77
N ILE A 476 -9.88 -29.85 5.88
CA ILE A 476 -9.37 -30.86 4.93
C ILE A 476 -8.20 -31.60 5.58
N THR A 477 -8.51 -32.64 6.34
CA THR A 477 -7.52 -33.39 7.15
C THR A 477 -7.52 -34.89 6.85
N GLU A 478 -8.18 -35.32 5.77
CA GLU A 478 -8.17 -36.72 5.35
C GLU A 478 -6.74 -37.21 5.03
N GLU A 479 -6.40 -38.44 5.42
CA GLU A 479 -5.11 -39.04 5.09
C GLU A 479 -5.05 -39.45 3.62
N ASN A 480 -3.90 -39.23 2.98
CA ASN A 480 -3.62 -39.76 1.66
C ASN A 480 -2.72 -41.02 1.76
N PRO A 481 -3.27 -42.23 1.55
CA PRO A 481 -2.52 -43.49 1.69
C PRO A 481 -1.44 -43.68 0.62
N LYS A 482 -1.37 -42.80 -0.39
CA LYS A 482 -0.36 -42.82 -1.46
C LYS A 482 0.93 -42.06 -1.12
N THR A 483 1.05 -41.53 0.09
CA THR A 483 2.22 -40.74 0.51
C THR A 483 3.05 -41.48 1.54
N ASP A 484 4.38 -41.47 1.38
CA ASP A 484 5.31 -42.30 2.17
C ASP A 484 5.51 -41.85 3.64
N ASN A 485 4.97 -40.68 4.02
CA ASN A 485 5.11 -40.11 5.37
C ASN A 485 3.90 -39.21 5.72
N PRO A 486 2.70 -39.77 5.98
CA PRO A 486 1.58 -38.96 6.45
C PRO A 486 1.90 -38.46 7.88
N PRO A 487 1.97 -37.14 8.14
CA PRO A 487 1.83 -36.65 9.50
C PRO A 487 0.43 -37.07 9.95
N ARG A 488 0.28 -37.55 11.19
CA ARG A 488 -0.94 -38.16 11.74
C ARG A 488 -2.21 -37.27 11.75
N THR A 489 -2.27 -36.14 11.03
CA THR A 489 -3.40 -35.19 11.02
C THR A 489 -3.56 -34.28 9.78
N SER A 490 -2.94 -34.55 8.60
CA SER A 490 -3.08 -33.62 7.44
C SER A 490 -3.02 -34.26 6.05
N TYR A 491 -3.80 -33.71 5.10
CA TYR A 491 -3.81 -34.14 3.70
C TYR A 491 -2.54 -33.68 2.96
N ASN A 492 -1.66 -34.64 2.64
CA ASN A 492 -0.54 -34.43 1.71
C ASN A 492 -0.87 -35.04 0.33
N GLY A 493 -0.45 -34.38 -0.73
CA GLY A 493 -0.69 -34.80 -2.11
C GLY A 493 -1.26 -33.68 -2.95
N TYR A 494 -1.97 -34.05 -4.00
CA TYR A 494 -2.48 -33.10 -4.98
C TYR A 494 -3.85 -32.58 -4.58
N ALA A 495 -4.09 -31.30 -4.75
CA ALA A 495 -5.41 -30.71 -4.61
C ALA A 495 -5.64 -29.65 -5.67
N TRP A 496 -6.90 -29.41 -6.02
CA TRP A 496 -7.29 -28.52 -7.09
C TRP A 496 -8.16 -27.39 -6.56
N TYR A 497 -7.84 -26.18 -6.99
CA TYR A 497 -8.63 -24.97 -6.81
C TYR A 497 -9.21 -24.55 -8.15
N ARG A 498 -10.48 -24.14 -8.18
CA ARG A 498 -11.13 -23.56 -9.36
C ARG A 498 -11.93 -22.31 -9.01
N ILE A 499 -11.93 -21.34 -9.92
CA ILE A 499 -12.81 -20.19 -9.84
C ILE A 499 -13.17 -19.70 -11.25
N ASN A 500 -14.38 -19.17 -11.38
CA ASN A 500 -14.82 -18.48 -12.58
C ASN A 500 -14.72 -16.96 -12.38
N VAL A 501 -14.20 -16.27 -13.39
CA VAL A 501 -13.99 -14.82 -13.38
C VAL A 501 -14.37 -14.22 -14.73
N GLU A 502 -15.11 -13.13 -14.71
CA GLU A 502 -15.32 -12.31 -15.90
C GLU A 502 -14.21 -11.25 -15.97
N ILE A 503 -13.57 -11.14 -17.14
CA ILE A 503 -12.60 -10.06 -17.41
C ILE A 503 -13.38 -8.84 -17.91
N PRO A 504 -13.30 -7.68 -17.23
CA PRO A 504 -13.95 -6.47 -17.67
C PRO A 504 -13.46 -6.04 -19.08
N PRO A 505 -14.33 -5.48 -19.94
CA PRO A 505 -13.96 -5.06 -21.29
C PRO A 505 -12.71 -4.18 -21.37
N GLU A 506 -12.55 -3.26 -20.41
CA GLU A 506 -11.44 -2.32 -20.34
C GLU A 506 -10.08 -2.99 -20.09
N HIS A 507 -10.03 -4.22 -19.55
CA HIS A 507 -8.78 -4.94 -19.30
C HIS A 507 -8.41 -5.94 -20.40
N ARG A 508 -9.31 -6.23 -21.35
CA ARG A 508 -9.10 -7.29 -22.36
C ARG A 508 -7.95 -7.03 -23.32
N ASP A 509 -7.68 -5.77 -23.63
CA ASP A 509 -6.62 -5.39 -24.56
C ASP A 509 -5.26 -5.22 -23.89
N MET A 510 -5.18 -5.45 -22.57
CA MET A 510 -3.97 -5.28 -21.78
C MET A 510 -3.22 -6.59 -21.62
N ASP A 511 -1.91 -6.50 -21.36
CA ASP A 511 -1.11 -7.64 -20.93
C ASP A 511 -1.52 -8.04 -19.51
N LEU A 512 -2.27 -9.15 -19.38
CA LEU A 512 -2.79 -9.64 -18.11
C LEU A 512 -1.91 -10.72 -17.48
N TYR A 513 -1.88 -10.75 -16.15
CA TYR A 513 -1.17 -11.75 -15.36
C TYR A 513 -2.02 -12.25 -14.20
N LEU A 514 -1.94 -13.55 -13.91
CA LEU A 514 -2.41 -14.15 -12.66
C LEU A 514 -1.30 -14.02 -11.61
N GLN A 515 -1.54 -13.19 -10.59
CA GLN A 515 -0.68 -13.06 -9.43
C GLN A 515 -1.19 -13.93 -8.29
N ILE A 516 -0.30 -14.72 -7.69
CA ILE A 516 -0.57 -15.51 -6.49
C ILE A 516 0.57 -15.28 -5.50
N GLN A 517 0.28 -14.72 -4.32
CA GLN A 517 1.34 -14.27 -3.41
C GLN A 517 2.24 -15.41 -2.91
N ALA A 518 1.69 -16.52 -2.43
CA ALA A 518 2.44 -17.74 -2.15
C ALA A 518 1.51 -18.95 -2.11
N VAL A 519 2.03 -20.08 -2.59
CA VAL A 519 1.43 -21.41 -2.45
C VAL A 519 2.35 -22.23 -1.56
N SER A 520 1.77 -22.81 -0.51
CA SER A 520 2.44 -23.79 0.33
C SER A 520 2.39 -25.14 -0.38
N GLY A 521 3.37 -25.37 -1.26
CA GLY A 521 3.43 -26.50 -2.16
C GLY A 521 4.03 -26.12 -3.52
N GLU A 522 4.15 -27.09 -4.40
CA GLU A 522 4.36 -26.83 -5.83
C GLU A 522 3.02 -26.51 -6.49
N ASP A 523 3.03 -25.76 -7.58
CA ASP A 523 1.81 -25.42 -8.28
C ASP A 523 1.92 -25.46 -9.81
N HIS A 524 0.79 -25.79 -10.44
CA HIS A 524 0.53 -25.62 -11.86
C HIS A 524 -0.76 -24.81 -12.01
N ALA A 525 -0.76 -23.82 -12.90
CA ALA A 525 -1.89 -22.94 -13.13
C ALA A 525 -2.36 -22.99 -14.59
N TRP A 526 -3.68 -23.02 -14.77
CA TRP A 526 -4.35 -23.02 -16.07
C TRP A 526 -5.36 -21.88 -16.15
N PHE A 527 -5.53 -21.37 -17.37
CA PHE A 527 -6.56 -20.42 -17.75
C PHE A 527 -7.34 -20.99 -18.93
N ASN A 528 -8.65 -21.18 -18.78
CA ASN A 528 -9.53 -21.81 -19.78
C ASN A 528 -8.95 -23.12 -20.34
N GLY A 529 -8.41 -23.97 -19.46
CA GLY A 529 -7.85 -25.29 -19.82
C GLY A 529 -6.42 -25.28 -20.39
N ARG A 530 -5.83 -24.13 -20.71
CA ARG A 530 -4.42 -24.04 -21.16
C ARG A 530 -3.51 -23.65 -19.99
N MET A 531 -2.41 -24.36 -19.82
CA MET A 531 -1.43 -24.07 -18.77
C MET A 531 -0.76 -22.72 -19.03
N ILE A 532 -0.74 -21.85 -18.03
CA ILE A 532 -0.16 -20.50 -18.09
C ILE A 532 1.11 -20.36 -17.25
N GLY A 533 1.38 -21.30 -16.34
CA GLY A 533 2.58 -21.29 -15.53
C GLY A 533 2.65 -22.44 -14.53
N LYS A 534 3.84 -22.61 -13.96
CA LYS A 534 4.11 -23.56 -12.87
C LYS A 534 5.29 -23.10 -12.04
N THR A 535 5.31 -23.52 -10.77
CA THR A 535 6.45 -23.33 -9.87
C THR A 535 6.62 -24.61 -9.06
N ILE A 536 7.73 -25.31 -9.31
CA ILE A 536 8.04 -26.63 -8.75
C ILE A 536 9.42 -26.63 -8.10
N MET A 537 9.68 -27.58 -7.19
CA MET A 537 10.94 -27.67 -6.45
C MET A 537 12.13 -28.00 -7.36
N ALA A 538 11.91 -28.87 -8.36
CA ALA A 538 12.96 -29.31 -9.28
C ALA A 538 13.41 -28.24 -10.29
N GLN A 539 12.77 -27.07 -10.30
CA GLN A 539 13.12 -25.99 -11.21
C GLN A 539 14.31 -25.18 -10.67
N GLU A 540 15.29 -24.90 -11.54
CA GLU A 540 16.44 -24.07 -11.22
C GLU A 540 16.01 -22.69 -10.70
N GLY A 541 16.66 -22.20 -9.63
CA GLY A 541 16.30 -20.95 -8.94
C GLY A 541 15.10 -21.02 -7.98
N SER A 542 14.44 -22.17 -7.85
CA SER A 542 13.19 -22.34 -7.08
C SER A 542 13.40 -22.70 -5.59
N TYR A 543 14.54 -22.31 -4.99
CA TYR A 543 14.91 -22.65 -3.59
C TYR A 543 13.88 -22.22 -2.54
N ASN A 544 13.04 -21.23 -2.87
CA ASN A 544 11.97 -20.72 -2.03
C ASN A 544 10.57 -20.91 -2.63
N TYR A 545 10.35 -21.97 -3.44
CA TYR A 545 9.08 -22.23 -4.14
C TYR A 545 7.83 -22.11 -3.24
N ARG A 546 7.91 -22.50 -1.96
CA ARG A 546 6.80 -22.40 -1.00
C ARG A 546 6.47 -20.96 -0.52
N LYS A 547 7.33 -19.99 -0.83
CA LYS A 547 7.28 -18.62 -0.27
C LYS A 547 7.31 -17.50 -1.33
N CYS A 548 7.62 -17.84 -2.58
CA CYS A 548 7.75 -16.85 -3.65
C CYS A 548 6.39 -16.40 -4.22
N CYS A 549 6.33 -15.19 -4.79
CA CYS A 549 5.16 -14.78 -5.57
C CYS A 549 5.14 -15.50 -6.91
N ARG A 550 3.94 -15.80 -7.41
CA ARG A 550 3.70 -16.28 -8.78
C ARG A 550 3.18 -15.11 -9.59
N ASN A 551 3.65 -15.01 -10.83
CA ASN A 551 3.19 -14.01 -11.77
C ASN A 551 3.13 -14.64 -13.17
N TYR A 552 2.00 -15.28 -13.50
CA TYR A 552 1.83 -16.05 -14.73
C TYR A 552 1.11 -15.23 -15.77
N SER A 553 1.74 -15.04 -16.94
CA SER A 553 1.12 -14.31 -18.07
C SER A 553 -0.13 -15.03 -18.54
N ILE A 554 -1.21 -14.29 -18.77
CA ILE A 554 -2.46 -14.80 -19.34
C ILE A 554 -2.45 -14.43 -20.83
N PRO A 555 -2.26 -15.40 -21.74
CA PRO A 555 -2.29 -15.13 -23.18
C PRO A 555 -3.63 -14.54 -23.59
N LYS A 556 -3.60 -13.42 -24.31
CA LYS A 556 -4.79 -12.66 -24.72
C LYS A 556 -5.78 -13.52 -25.52
N GLU A 557 -5.28 -14.45 -26.32
CA GLU A 557 -6.09 -15.36 -27.13
C GLU A 557 -6.92 -16.35 -26.31
N LEU A 558 -6.62 -16.53 -25.03
CA LEU A 558 -7.41 -17.39 -24.14
C LEU A 558 -8.60 -16.67 -23.52
N ILE A 559 -8.61 -15.33 -23.51
CA ILE A 559 -9.65 -14.56 -22.82
C ILE A 559 -10.96 -14.67 -23.60
N THR A 560 -12.02 -15.09 -22.92
CA THR A 560 -13.34 -15.20 -23.52
C THR A 560 -13.93 -13.83 -23.89
N PRO A 561 -14.88 -13.79 -24.84
CA PRO A 561 -15.63 -12.57 -25.17
C PRO A 561 -16.33 -11.90 -23.98
N ALA A 562 -16.74 -10.64 -24.17
CA ALA A 562 -17.54 -9.86 -23.20
C ALA A 562 -18.74 -10.62 -22.64
N GLY A 563 -18.97 -10.51 -21.33
CA GLY A 563 -20.09 -11.17 -20.64
C GLY A 563 -19.89 -12.67 -20.39
N LYS A 564 -18.75 -13.26 -20.78
CA LYS A 564 -18.47 -14.69 -20.55
C LYS A 564 -17.42 -14.88 -19.46
N ALA A 565 -17.66 -15.86 -18.60
CA ALA A 565 -16.73 -16.28 -17.57
C ALA A 565 -15.52 -17.02 -18.17
N ASN A 566 -14.36 -16.81 -17.54
CA ASN A 566 -13.12 -17.53 -17.72
C ASN A 566 -12.90 -18.42 -16.50
N THR A 567 -12.34 -19.60 -16.69
CA THR A 567 -12.00 -20.53 -15.60
C THR A 567 -10.51 -20.45 -15.30
N ILE A 568 -10.17 -20.25 -14.03
CA ILE A 568 -8.83 -20.46 -13.50
C ILE A 568 -8.85 -21.78 -12.75
N ALA A 569 -7.87 -22.64 -13.02
CA ALA A 569 -7.62 -23.86 -12.25
C ALA A 569 -6.19 -23.88 -11.74
N ILE A 570 -5.98 -24.26 -10.48
CA ILE A 570 -4.66 -24.37 -9.88
C ILE A 570 -4.55 -25.73 -9.20
N ARG A 571 -3.59 -26.55 -9.63
CA ARG A 571 -3.22 -27.80 -8.95
C ARG A 571 -2.06 -27.52 -8.02
N VAL A 572 -2.22 -27.83 -6.75
CA VAL A 572 -1.19 -27.73 -5.72
C VAL A 572 -0.72 -29.12 -5.34
N ASN A 573 0.60 -29.35 -5.34
CA ASN A 573 1.22 -30.54 -4.79
C ASN A 573 1.85 -30.21 -3.44
N ASN A 574 1.24 -30.68 -2.36
CA ASN A 574 1.79 -30.53 -1.02
C ASN A 574 2.50 -31.81 -0.59
N ILE A 575 3.82 -31.72 -0.42
CA ILE A 575 4.66 -32.86 -0.06
C ILE A 575 4.63 -33.09 1.46
N ILE A 576 4.59 -32.02 2.26
CA ILE A 576 4.67 -32.10 3.72
C ILE A 576 4.12 -30.83 4.36
N GLY A 577 3.43 -31.00 5.49
CA GLY A 577 2.91 -29.92 6.32
C GLY A 577 1.63 -29.35 5.73
N TYR A 578 1.39 -28.06 5.96
CA TYR A 578 0.17 -27.38 5.52
C TYR A 578 0.21 -27.02 4.06
N GLY A 579 -0.82 -27.41 3.31
CA GLY A 579 -0.91 -27.14 1.88
C GLY A 579 -1.88 -26.03 1.53
N GLY A 580 -1.70 -25.48 0.32
CA GLY A 580 -2.71 -24.64 -0.35
C GLY A 580 -2.25 -23.24 -0.71
N LEU A 581 -3.22 -22.43 -1.15
CA LEU A 581 -3.03 -21.02 -1.50
C LEU A 581 -3.04 -20.17 -0.20
N THR A 582 -1.93 -20.22 0.54
CA THR A 582 -1.87 -19.75 1.96
C THR A 582 -1.61 -18.26 2.13
N LYS A 583 -1.33 -17.51 1.06
CA LYS A 583 -1.10 -16.06 1.13
C LYS A 583 -1.92 -15.30 0.09
N VAL A 584 -2.39 -14.13 0.50
CA VAL A 584 -3.09 -13.14 -0.33
C VAL A 584 -2.12 -12.00 -0.69
N PRO A 585 -2.32 -11.30 -1.83
CA PRO A 585 -3.44 -11.45 -2.75
C PRO A 585 -3.30 -12.60 -3.76
N VAL A 586 -4.46 -13.07 -4.27
CA VAL A 586 -4.64 -13.82 -5.52
C VAL A 586 -5.54 -12.99 -6.43
N ARG A 587 -5.05 -12.62 -7.63
CA ARG A 587 -5.74 -11.66 -8.50
C ARG A 587 -5.25 -11.69 -9.94
N ILE A 588 -6.04 -11.13 -10.86
CA ILE A 588 -5.63 -10.81 -12.23
C ILE A 588 -5.28 -9.33 -12.32
N MET A 589 -4.21 -9.00 -13.04
CA MET A 589 -3.74 -7.61 -13.16
C MET A 589 -3.21 -7.31 -14.55
N ALA A 590 -3.29 -6.03 -14.94
CA ALA A 590 -2.68 -5.51 -16.16
C ALA A 590 -1.26 -4.99 -15.90
N ARG A 591 -0.31 -5.31 -16.80
CA ARG A 591 1.10 -4.88 -16.71
C ARG A 591 1.28 -3.36 -16.67
N GLU A 592 0.48 -2.66 -17.48
CA GLU A 592 0.65 -1.22 -17.74
C GLU A 592 -0.17 -0.32 -16.79
N ILE A 593 -1.00 -0.90 -15.92
CA ILE A 593 -1.74 -0.14 -14.91
C ILE A 593 -1.27 -0.57 -13.52
N PRO A 594 -0.08 -0.12 -13.06
CA PRO A 594 0.45 -0.53 -11.77
C PRO A 594 -0.45 -0.13 -10.59
N ASN A 595 -1.35 0.85 -10.77
CA ASN A 595 -2.16 1.44 -9.72
C ASN A 595 -3.59 0.89 -9.59
N ASN A 596 -4.01 -0.13 -10.37
CA ASN A 596 -5.39 -0.66 -10.29
C ASN A 596 -5.56 -1.66 -9.13
N THR A 597 -4.93 -1.35 -8.01
CA THR A 597 -4.99 -2.13 -6.79
C THR A 597 -6.25 -1.73 -6.00
N PRO A 598 -7.10 -2.69 -5.60
CA PRO A 598 -8.48 -2.44 -5.19
C PRO A 598 -8.75 -1.32 -4.17
N LEU A 599 -7.82 -0.99 -3.26
CA LEU A 599 -8.04 0.06 -2.24
C LEU A 599 -6.88 0.99 -2.05
N PHE A 600 -5.66 0.46 -1.94
CA PHE A 600 -4.47 1.28 -1.74
C PHE A 600 -3.64 1.28 -3.01
N PRO A 601 -3.29 2.45 -3.54
CA PRO A 601 -2.48 2.57 -4.75
C PRO A 601 -1.07 2.06 -4.45
N MET A 602 -0.75 0.89 -4.98
CA MET A 602 0.50 0.16 -4.70
C MET A 602 1.21 -0.11 -6.00
N GLU A 603 2.42 0.42 -6.15
CA GLU A 603 3.24 0.17 -7.33
C GLU A 603 3.76 -1.27 -7.30
N GLN A 604 3.90 -1.83 -8.49
CA GLN A 604 4.45 -3.17 -8.65
C GLN A 604 5.88 -3.08 -9.13
N ASP A 605 6.78 -3.62 -8.32
CA ASP A 605 8.04 -4.11 -8.84
C ASP A 605 7.85 -5.56 -9.30
N TYR A 606 7.53 -5.74 -10.58
CA TYR A 606 7.38 -7.08 -11.18
C TYR A 606 8.62 -7.96 -10.97
N MET A 607 9.80 -7.36 -10.79
CA MET A 607 11.05 -8.07 -10.54
C MET A 607 11.18 -8.52 -9.07
N LEU A 608 10.54 -7.87 -8.08
CA LEU A 608 10.51 -8.36 -6.69
C LEU A 608 9.59 -9.58 -6.51
N ASN A 609 8.65 -9.74 -7.42
CA ASN A 609 7.67 -10.82 -7.43
C ASN A 609 8.06 -11.96 -8.38
N ASP A 610 9.29 -11.95 -8.91
CA ASP A 610 9.84 -13.05 -9.68
C ASP A 610 10.30 -14.18 -8.72
N PRO A 611 9.72 -15.39 -8.83
CA PRO A 611 10.05 -16.51 -7.95
C PRO A 611 11.47 -17.05 -8.10
N TYR A 612 12.20 -16.70 -9.17
CA TYR A 612 13.54 -17.23 -9.49
C TYR A 612 14.68 -16.30 -9.08
N ARG A 613 14.40 -15.24 -8.32
CA ARG A 613 15.31 -14.12 -8.20
C ARG A 613 16.37 -14.22 -7.09
N PHE A 614 16.14 -15.06 -6.08
CA PHE A 614 17.13 -15.25 -5.02
C PHE A 614 18.05 -16.42 -5.38
N GLU A 615 19.04 -16.16 -6.24
CA GLU A 615 20.33 -16.83 -6.06
C GLU A 615 20.96 -16.18 -4.83
N MET A 616 20.83 -16.84 -3.68
CA MET A 616 21.73 -16.55 -2.56
C MET A 616 23.11 -17.07 -2.96
N TYR A 617 24.00 -16.15 -3.34
CA TYR A 617 25.45 -16.38 -3.24
C TYR A 617 25.89 -16.19 -1.79
#